data_AF-A0A316NSN9-F1
#
_entry.id   AF-A0A316NSN9-F1
#
_cell.length_a   1.000
_cell.length_b   1.000
_cell.length_c   1.000
_cell.angle_alpha   90.00
_cell.angle_beta   90.00
_cell.angle_gamma   90.00
#
_symmetry.space_group_name_H-M   'P 1'
#
loop_
_entity.id
_entity.type
_entity.pdbx_description
1 polymer ?
#
loop_
_entity_poly.entity_id
_entity_poly.type
_entity_poly.pdbx_seq_one_letter_code
_entity_poly.pdbx_strand_id
1 'polypeptide(L)'
;MSEVIKNRYEFVVLFDVENGNPNGDPDAGNMPRIDPESGLGLVTDVCLKRKIRNYVETVKEDEQGYKIYIKEDVPLNRSDRTACESVGIKETEDKKVTEALKKLKKSDPDVDLKLKNYMCENYYDIRTFGAVMTTFVKASLNCGQVRGPVQIGFARSIDPVISQEVTITRVAITTEKDAENKSTEMGRKSIVPYALYRAEGFISANLARKTTGFTEEDLELLWDAIINMFENDHSAARGKMAVRELIVFKHSKELGDCPAYKLFDAVEVTRKEEIEYPRKYQDYIVEVHNDRIPDSVEVQRMI
;
A
#
# COMPACT_ATOMS: atom_id res chain seq x y z
N MET A 1 21.14 -15.80 2.05
CA MET A 1 19.74 -15.94 1.58
C MET A 1 18.87 -15.88 2.81
N SER A 2 18.05 -14.83 2.91
CA SER A 2 17.09 -14.67 4.00
C SER A 2 16.11 -15.85 4.05
N GLU A 3 15.64 -16.19 5.25
CA GLU A 3 14.63 -17.22 5.42
C GLU A 3 13.23 -16.68 5.15
N VAL A 4 12.33 -17.54 4.66
CA VAL A 4 10.90 -17.22 4.52
C VAL A 4 10.28 -17.05 5.90
N ILE A 5 9.42 -16.04 6.07
CA ILE A 5 8.78 -15.78 7.37
C ILE A 5 8.02 -17.00 7.90
N LYS A 6 8.18 -17.26 9.20
CA LYS A 6 7.54 -18.41 9.87
C LYS A 6 6.35 -18.01 10.76
N ASN A 7 6.26 -16.74 11.09
CA ASN A 7 5.26 -16.19 12.02
C ASN A 7 4.18 -15.39 11.27
N ARG A 8 2.94 -15.50 11.73
CA ARG A 8 1.88 -14.57 11.32
C ARG A 8 2.05 -13.25 12.06
N TYR A 9 1.73 -12.14 11.38
CA TYR A 9 1.73 -10.82 11.99
C TYR A 9 0.43 -10.07 11.73
N GLU A 10 0.08 -9.22 12.68
CA GLU A 10 -0.92 -8.17 12.55
C GLU A 10 -0.23 -6.85 12.87
N PHE A 11 -0.68 -5.75 12.28
CA PHE A 11 -0.12 -4.45 12.63
C PHE A 11 -1.15 -3.33 12.52
N VAL A 12 -0.98 -2.31 13.35
CA VAL A 12 -1.74 -1.07 13.32
C VAL A 12 -0.78 0.06 12.95
N VAL A 13 -1.15 0.83 11.94
CA VAL A 13 -0.44 2.05 11.55
C VAL A 13 -1.31 3.24 11.91
N LEU A 14 -0.78 4.14 12.74
CA LEU A 14 -1.38 5.46 12.93
C LEU A 14 -0.56 6.48 12.16
N PHE A 15 -1.21 7.27 11.32
CA PHE A 15 -0.56 8.34 10.58
C PHE A 15 -1.48 9.55 10.50
N ASP A 16 -0.90 10.74 10.50
CA ASP A 16 -1.68 11.97 10.40
C ASP A 16 -1.49 12.71 9.08
N VAL A 17 -2.40 13.64 8.83
CA VAL A 17 -2.27 14.68 7.83
C VAL A 17 -2.55 16.02 8.49
N GLU A 18 -1.77 17.04 8.14
CA GLU A 18 -1.96 18.43 8.53
C GLU A 18 -2.02 19.30 7.27
N ASN A 19 -3.13 20.04 7.12
CA ASN A 19 -3.44 20.94 6.00
C ASN A 19 -3.20 20.29 4.62
N GLY A 20 -3.71 19.08 4.42
CA GLY A 20 -3.40 18.28 3.24
C GLY A 20 -4.51 17.34 2.81
N ASN A 21 -4.34 16.73 1.65
CA ASN A 21 -5.24 15.74 1.10
C ASN A 21 -4.54 14.37 1.08
N PRO A 22 -4.87 13.47 2.02
CA PRO A 22 -4.15 12.20 2.15
C PRO A 22 -4.52 11.22 1.03
N ASN A 23 -5.76 11.27 0.55
CA ASN A 23 -6.25 10.44 -0.56
C ASN A 23 -7.48 11.08 -1.20
N GLY A 24 -7.29 11.67 -2.39
CA GLY A 24 -8.36 12.28 -3.16
C GLY A 24 -9.28 11.26 -3.84
N ASP A 25 -10.55 11.62 -3.97
CA ASP A 25 -11.58 10.87 -4.66
C ASP A 25 -11.73 11.33 -6.12
N PRO A 26 -11.38 10.51 -7.13
CA PRO A 26 -11.55 10.86 -8.52
C PRO A 26 -13.02 11.09 -8.90
N ASP A 27 -13.97 10.46 -8.21
CA ASP A 27 -15.41 10.64 -8.49
C ASP A 27 -15.97 11.91 -7.83
N ALA A 28 -15.28 12.46 -6.82
CA ALA A 28 -15.66 13.68 -6.11
C ALA A 28 -14.69 14.84 -6.36
N GLY A 29 -14.15 14.96 -7.59
CA GLY A 29 -13.33 16.10 -7.99
C GLY A 29 -12.03 16.24 -7.19
N ASN A 30 -11.44 15.11 -6.78
CA ASN A 30 -10.23 15.03 -5.96
C ASN A 30 -10.39 15.55 -4.52
N MET A 31 -11.61 15.71 -4.00
CA MET A 31 -11.83 15.95 -2.57
C MET A 31 -11.32 14.77 -1.73
N PRO A 32 -10.87 14.98 -0.48
CA PRO A 32 -10.58 13.88 0.44
C PRO A 32 -11.76 12.90 0.52
N ARG A 33 -11.47 11.59 0.49
CA ARG A 33 -12.52 10.57 0.64
C ARG A 33 -13.11 10.61 2.04
N ILE A 34 -14.44 10.57 2.13
CA ILE A 34 -15.19 10.59 3.38
C ILE A 34 -16.27 9.51 3.31
N ASP A 35 -16.42 8.74 4.38
CA ASP A 35 -17.55 7.84 4.57
C ASP A 35 -18.83 8.67 4.78
N PRO A 36 -19.84 8.56 3.90
CA PRO A 36 -21.04 9.38 3.96
C PRO A 36 -21.91 9.14 5.19
N GLU A 37 -21.82 7.99 5.84
CA GLU A 37 -22.63 7.67 7.03
C GLU A 37 -21.99 8.22 8.31
N SER A 38 -20.70 7.96 8.50
CA SER A 38 -19.98 8.30 9.73
C SER A 38 -19.27 9.66 9.69
N GLY A 39 -19.01 10.20 8.51
CA GLY A 39 -18.17 11.39 8.31
C GLY A 39 -16.66 11.13 8.51
N LEU A 40 -16.25 9.88 8.74
CA LEU A 40 -14.84 9.52 8.87
C LEU A 40 -14.13 9.65 7.53
N GLY A 41 -12.92 10.20 7.55
CA GLY A 41 -12.05 10.22 6.38
C GLY A 41 -11.59 8.81 6.02
N LEU A 42 -11.42 8.55 4.73
CA LEU A 42 -10.93 7.28 4.20
C LEU A 42 -9.61 7.47 3.47
N VAL A 43 -8.70 6.51 3.65
CA VAL A 43 -7.53 6.32 2.77
C VAL A 43 -7.53 4.87 2.32
N THR A 44 -7.59 4.66 1.00
CA THR A 44 -7.69 3.30 0.46
C THR A 44 -6.40 2.51 0.70
N ASP A 45 -6.53 1.19 0.79
CA ASP A 45 -5.39 0.29 0.92
C ASP A 45 -4.42 0.43 -0.27
N VAL A 46 -4.95 0.61 -1.48
CA VAL A 46 -4.13 0.82 -2.69
C VAL A 46 -3.33 2.12 -2.63
N CYS A 47 -3.83 3.16 -1.94
CA CYS A 47 -3.07 4.39 -1.71
C CYS A 47 -1.85 4.12 -0.83
N LEU A 48 -2.03 3.43 0.31
CA LEU A 48 -0.92 3.08 1.20
C LEU A 48 0.07 2.13 0.53
N LYS A 49 -0.42 1.10 -0.17
CA LYS A 49 0.43 0.17 -0.93
C LYS A 49 1.21 0.87 -2.05
N ARG A 50 0.69 1.97 -2.63
CA ARG A 50 1.44 2.78 -3.60
C ARG A 50 2.60 3.51 -2.94
N LYS A 51 2.38 4.09 -1.76
CA LYS A 51 3.43 4.80 -1.01
C LYS A 51 4.55 3.85 -0.57
N ILE A 52 4.19 2.66 -0.10
CA ILE A 52 5.17 1.59 0.22
C ILE A 52 5.98 1.21 -1.03
N ARG A 53 5.34 1.01 -2.18
CA ARG A 53 6.05 0.74 -3.45
C ARG A 53 7.02 1.85 -3.83
N ASN A 54 6.58 3.11 -3.75
CA ASN A 54 7.42 4.27 -4.08
C ASN A 54 8.65 4.37 -3.16
N TYR A 55 8.48 4.10 -1.86
CA TYR A 55 9.61 4.07 -0.93
C TYR A 55 10.59 2.96 -1.28
N VAL A 56 10.11 1.73 -1.51
CA VAL A 56 10.98 0.60 -1.86
C VAL A 56 11.72 0.86 -3.17
N GLU A 57 11.03 1.39 -4.18
CA GLU A 57 11.67 1.77 -5.44
C GLU A 57 12.78 2.81 -5.23
N THR A 58 12.55 3.80 -4.38
CA THR A 58 13.54 4.84 -4.05
C THR A 58 14.77 4.27 -3.33
N VAL A 59 14.58 3.38 -2.37
CA VAL A 59 15.69 2.86 -1.53
C VAL A 59 16.46 1.74 -2.21
N LYS A 60 15.78 0.91 -2.99
CA LYS A 60 16.39 -0.26 -3.66
C LYS A 60 16.90 0.04 -5.06
N GLU A 61 16.41 1.11 -5.70
CA GLU A 61 16.81 1.51 -7.06
C GLU A 61 16.78 0.31 -8.04
N ASP A 62 17.95 -0.10 -8.56
CA ASP A 62 18.12 -1.20 -9.50
C ASP A 62 18.55 -2.53 -8.83
N GLU A 63 18.49 -2.64 -7.50
CA GLU A 63 18.85 -3.85 -6.76
C GLU A 63 18.02 -5.05 -7.25
N GLN A 64 18.72 -6.13 -7.58
CA GLN A 64 18.09 -7.33 -8.10
C GLN A 64 17.12 -7.92 -7.07
N GLY A 65 15.90 -8.24 -7.52
CA GLY A 65 14.87 -8.86 -6.68
C GLY A 65 13.90 -7.88 -5.98
N TYR A 66 14.17 -6.57 -6.10
CA TYR A 66 13.37 -5.52 -5.47
C TYR A 66 12.64 -4.60 -6.47
N LYS A 67 12.53 -5.03 -7.74
CA LYS A 67 11.78 -4.26 -8.74
C LYS A 67 10.31 -4.12 -8.34
N ILE A 68 9.67 -3.07 -8.83
CA ILE A 68 8.24 -2.84 -8.63
C ILE A 68 7.48 -3.12 -9.93
N TYR A 69 6.48 -4.01 -9.87
CA TYR A 69 5.65 -4.39 -11.02
C TYR A 69 4.65 -3.31 -11.38
N ILE A 70 3.96 -2.75 -10.37
CA ILE A 70 2.97 -1.69 -10.56
C ILE A 70 3.68 -0.33 -10.52
N LYS A 71 4.25 0.08 -11.66
CA LYS A 71 4.97 1.35 -11.84
C LYS A 71 4.16 2.34 -12.70
N GLU A 72 4.37 3.63 -12.46
CA GLU A 72 3.80 4.69 -13.31
C GLU A 72 4.34 4.60 -14.75
N ASP A 73 3.48 4.85 -15.74
CA ASP A 73 3.83 4.88 -17.17
C ASP A 73 4.50 3.63 -17.76
N VAL A 74 4.55 2.52 -17.03
CA VAL A 74 5.09 1.24 -17.50
C VAL A 74 3.96 0.22 -17.67
N PRO A 75 3.69 -0.21 -18.91
CA PRO A 75 2.73 -1.29 -19.16
C PRO A 75 3.18 -2.61 -18.51
N LEU A 76 2.25 -3.27 -17.81
CA LEU A 76 2.50 -4.52 -17.09
C LEU A 76 3.00 -5.66 -17.99
N ASN A 77 2.55 -5.71 -19.24
CA ASN A 77 3.00 -6.72 -20.21
C ASN A 77 4.50 -6.65 -20.50
N ARG A 78 5.16 -5.50 -20.28
CA ARG A 78 6.61 -5.38 -20.40
C ARG A 78 7.33 -6.23 -19.38
N SER A 79 6.87 -6.18 -18.12
CA SER A 79 7.39 -7.00 -17.03
C SER A 79 7.07 -8.49 -17.26
N ASP A 80 5.85 -8.80 -17.70
CA ASP A 80 5.45 -10.18 -18.03
C ASP A 80 6.33 -10.80 -19.12
N ARG A 81 6.75 -10.01 -20.13
CA ARG A 81 7.64 -10.47 -21.21
C ARG A 81 9.00 -10.93 -20.69
N THR A 82 9.56 -10.26 -19.70
CA THR A 82 10.85 -10.70 -19.11
C THR A 82 10.74 -12.09 -18.48
N ALA A 83 9.58 -12.41 -17.88
CA ALA A 83 9.30 -13.75 -17.37
C ALA A 83 9.10 -14.75 -18.52
N CYS A 84 8.38 -14.38 -19.58
CA CYS A 84 8.23 -15.21 -20.78
C CYS A 84 9.60 -15.57 -21.41
N GLU A 85 10.52 -14.60 -21.49
CA GLU A 85 11.87 -14.81 -22.01
C GLU A 85 12.64 -15.84 -21.17
N SER A 86 12.47 -15.84 -19.85
CA SER A 86 13.10 -16.82 -18.94
C SER A 86 12.69 -18.28 -19.21
N VAL A 87 11.50 -18.49 -19.79
CA VAL A 87 11.00 -19.81 -20.21
C VAL A 87 11.13 -20.05 -21.71
N GLY A 88 11.89 -19.21 -22.41
CA GLY A 88 12.24 -19.39 -23.83
C GLY A 88 11.25 -18.80 -24.84
N ILE A 89 10.25 -18.03 -24.40
CA ILE A 89 9.28 -17.35 -25.27
C ILE A 89 9.84 -15.96 -25.62
N LYS A 90 10.15 -15.73 -26.90
CA LYS A 90 10.80 -14.50 -27.41
C LYS A 90 9.87 -13.66 -28.29
N GLU A 91 8.63 -14.10 -28.44
CA GLU A 91 7.61 -13.40 -29.19
C GLU A 91 7.32 -12.04 -28.54
N THR A 92 7.17 -11.01 -29.37
CA THR A 92 6.92 -9.64 -28.90
C THR A 92 5.47 -9.21 -29.07
N GLU A 93 4.72 -9.92 -29.90
CA GLU A 93 3.31 -9.67 -30.17
C GLU A 93 2.43 -10.41 -29.15
N ASP A 94 1.59 -9.67 -28.41
CA ASP A 94 0.82 -10.20 -27.27
C ASP A 94 -0.02 -11.45 -27.60
N LYS A 95 -0.58 -11.52 -28.82
CA LYS A 95 -1.32 -12.71 -29.28
C LYS A 95 -0.41 -13.93 -29.41
N LYS A 96 0.76 -13.77 -30.02
CA LYS A 96 1.75 -14.84 -30.21
C LYS A 96 2.34 -15.30 -28.89
N VAL A 97 2.63 -14.37 -27.97
CA VAL A 97 3.05 -14.69 -26.59
C VAL A 97 2.00 -15.56 -25.89
N THR A 98 0.73 -15.17 -25.98
CA THR A 98 -0.37 -15.93 -25.38
C THR A 98 -0.49 -17.35 -25.96
N GLU A 99 -0.34 -17.50 -27.28
CA GLU A 99 -0.37 -18.81 -27.94
C GLU A 99 0.85 -19.67 -27.58
N ALA A 100 2.04 -19.08 -27.51
CA ALA A 100 3.26 -19.75 -27.09
C ALA A 100 3.15 -20.26 -25.64
N LEU A 101 2.63 -19.42 -24.72
CA LEU A 101 2.36 -19.81 -23.34
C LEU A 101 1.34 -20.96 -23.25
N LYS A 102 0.27 -20.93 -24.05
CA LYS A 102 -0.73 -22.02 -24.09
C LYS A 102 -0.14 -23.34 -24.60
N LYS A 103 0.79 -23.28 -25.56
CA LYS A 103 1.52 -24.47 -26.05
C LYS A 103 2.46 -24.98 -24.97
N LEU A 104 3.25 -24.08 -24.37
CA LEU A 104 4.21 -24.42 -23.33
C LEU A 104 3.53 -25.05 -22.10
N LYS A 105 2.36 -24.54 -21.70
CA LYS A 105 1.54 -25.14 -20.62
C LYS A 105 1.17 -26.60 -20.88
N LYS A 106 0.98 -27.00 -22.14
CA LYS A 106 0.65 -28.40 -22.48
C LYS A 106 1.87 -29.32 -22.47
N SER A 107 3.05 -28.78 -22.74
CA SER A 107 4.31 -29.55 -22.81
C SER A 107 5.08 -29.56 -21.49
N ASP A 108 4.99 -28.50 -20.69
CA ASP A 108 5.69 -28.32 -19.43
C ASP A 108 4.68 -28.06 -18.30
N PRO A 109 4.36 -29.09 -17.50
CA PRO A 109 3.46 -28.96 -16.35
C PRO A 109 3.91 -27.93 -15.31
N ASP A 110 5.21 -27.63 -15.24
CA ASP A 110 5.80 -26.75 -14.22
C ASP A 110 5.95 -25.29 -14.68
N VAL A 111 5.53 -24.95 -15.91
CA VAL A 111 5.67 -23.59 -16.45
C VAL A 111 4.99 -22.54 -15.55
N ASP A 112 3.84 -22.88 -14.98
CA ASP A 112 3.10 -22.04 -14.03
C ASP A 112 3.96 -21.71 -12.80
N LEU A 113 4.64 -22.71 -12.25
CA LEU A 113 5.50 -22.54 -11.09
C LEU A 113 6.75 -21.71 -11.43
N LYS A 114 7.37 -21.97 -12.59
CA LYS A 114 8.55 -21.22 -13.07
C LYS A 114 8.25 -19.74 -13.25
N LEU A 115 7.16 -19.41 -13.95
CA LEU A 115 6.75 -18.02 -14.18
C LEU A 115 6.37 -17.33 -12.86
N LYS A 116 5.60 -18.01 -12.00
CA LYS A 116 5.25 -17.47 -10.67
C LYS A 116 6.49 -17.16 -9.84
N ASN A 117 7.43 -18.12 -9.76
CA ASN A 117 8.65 -17.97 -8.98
C ASN A 117 9.52 -16.84 -9.55
N TYR A 118 9.71 -16.78 -10.87
CA TYR A 118 10.42 -15.67 -11.51
C TYR A 118 9.82 -14.31 -11.12
N MET A 119 8.49 -14.19 -11.18
CA MET A 119 7.82 -12.93 -10.84
C MET A 119 7.94 -12.59 -9.35
N CYS A 120 7.83 -13.57 -8.46
CA CYS A 120 8.00 -13.34 -7.03
C CYS A 120 9.47 -13.05 -6.66
N GLU A 121 10.44 -13.68 -7.32
CA GLU A 121 11.87 -13.47 -7.06
C GLU A 121 12.33 -12.09 -7.53
N ASN A 122 11.79 -11.60 -8.65
CA ASN A 122 12.24 -10.34 -9.25
C ASN A 122 11.48 -9.10 -8.77
N TYR A 123 10.23 -9.25 -8.34
CA TYR A 123 9.36 -8.13 -7.98
C TYR A 123 8.91 -8.18 -6.53
N TYR A 124 9.37 -7.21 -5.74
CA TYR A 124 9.05 -7.12 -4.32
C TYR A 124 7.55 -6.95 -4.07
N ASP A 125 6.87 -6.11 -4.86
CA ASP A 125 5.45 -5.83 -4.66
C ASP A 125 4.54 -7.03 -5.00
N ILE A 126 4.94 -7.86 -5.96
CA ILE A 126 4.28 -9.15 -6.22
C ILE A 126 4.53 -10.10 -5.06
N ARG A 127 5.77 -10.21 -4.58
CA ARG A 127 6.15 -11.07 -3.46
C ARG A 127 5.42 -10.71 -2.16
N THR A 128 5.15 -9.42 -1.97
CA THR A 128 4.56 -8.83 -0.76
C THR A 128 3.03 -8.77 -0.81
N PHE A 129 2.47 -8.12 -1.84
CA PHE A 129 1.03 -7.84 -1.95
C PHE A 129 0.30 -8.79 -2.90
N GLY A 130 1.03 -9.44 -3.80
CA GLY A 130 0.47 -10.19 -4.92
C GLY A 130 0.10 -9.28 -6.09
N ALA A 131 -0.30 -9.92 -7.19
CA ALA A 131 -0.69 -9.22 -8.41
C ALA A 131 -1.58 -10.11 -9.29
N VAL A 132 -2.34 -9.45 -10.17
CA VAL A 132 -3.05 -10.09 -11.29
C VAL A 132 -2.27 -9.78 -12.56
N MET A 133 -1.60 -10.80 -13.11
CA MET A 133 -0.78 -10.70 -14.31
C MET A 133 -1.61 -11.11 -15.53
N THR A 134 -2.23 -10.12 -16.16
CA THR A 134 -3.27 -10.33 -17.18
C THR A 134 -2.81 -11.14 -18.39
N THR A 135 -1.54 -11.04 -18.76
CA THR A 135 -0.94 -11.85 -19.85
C THR A 135 -1.07 -13.34 -19.55
N PHE A 136 -0.75 -13.75 -18.32
CA PHE A 136 -0.84 -15.14 -17.88
C PHE A 136 -2.30 -15.59 -17.70
N VAL A 137 -3.18 -14.70 -17.22
CA VAL A 137 -4.64 -14.98 -17.16
C VAL A 137 -5.21 -15.28 -18.55
N LYS A 138 -4.85 -14.49 -19.58
CA LYS A 138 -5.28 -14.73 -20.97
C LYS A 138 -4.75 -16.05 -21.56
N ALA A 139 -3.59 -16.50 -21.08
CA ALA A 139 -3.02 -17.80 -21.40
C ALA A 139 -3.63 -18.95 -20.56
N SER A 140 -4.59 -18.65 -19.68
CA SER A 140 -5.21 -19.59 -18.75
C SER A 140 -4.20 -20.25 -17.82
N LEU A 141 -3.13 -19.56 -17.46
CA LEU A 141 -2.14 -19.99 -16.47
C LEU A 141 -2.65 -19.69 -15.06
N ASN A 142 -2.46 -20.65 -14.15
CA ASN A 142 -2.80 -20.50 -12.74
C ASN A 142 -1.92 -19.43 -12.06
N CYS A 143 -0.70 -19.21 -12.55
CA CYS A 143 0.18 -18.17 -12.05
C CYS A 143 -0.32 -16.75 -12.34
N GLY A 144 -1.37 -16.55 -13.14
CA GLY A 144 -1.90 -15.24 -13.47
C GLY A 144 -2.52 -14.47 -12.31
N GLN A 145 -2.76 -15.11 -11.17
CA GLN A 145 -3.23 -14.47 -9.95
C GLN A 145 -2.39 -14.95 -8.77
N VAL A 146 -1.63 -14.03 -8.18
CA VAL A 146 -0.81 -14.30 -6.99
C VAL A 146 -1.39 -13.51 -5.84
N ARG A 147 -1.64 -14.18 -4.71
CA ARG A 147 -2.00 -13.53 -3.44
C ARG A 147 -0.76 -13.39 -2.58
N GLY A 148 -0.37 -12.17 -2.27
CA GLY A 148 0.74 -11.88 -1.37
C GLY A 148 0.35 -12.04 0.11
N PRO A 149 1.34 -12.27 0.98
CA PRO A 149 1.13 -12.45 2.41
C PRO A 149 0.62 -11.18 3.10
N VAL A 150 0.94 -9.99 2.59
CA VAL A 150 0.61 -8.70 3.22
C VAL A 150 -0.68 -8.14 2.65
N GLN A 151 -1.67 -7.94 3.53
CA GLN A 151 -2.94 -7.30 3.21
C GLN A 151 -3.15 -6.12 4.16
N ILE A 152 -3.56 -4.98 3.61
CA ILE A 152 -3.84 -3.75 4.37
C ILE A 152 -5.30 -3.40 4.10
N GLY A 153 -6.04 -3.03 5.14
CA GLY A 153 -7.41 -2.54 5.04
C GLY A 153 -7.48 -1.06 4.65
N PHE A 154 -8.70 -0.55 4.46
CA PHE A 154 -8.90 0.89 4.33
C PHE A 154 -8.57 1.56 5.67
N ALA A 155 -7.76 2.62 5.62
CA ALA A 155 -7.52 3.42 6.79
C ALA A 155 -8.72 4.34 7.03
N ARG A 156 -9.11 4.50 8.29
CA ARG A 156 -10.20 5.37 8.73
C ARG A 156 -9.66 6.39 9.70
N SER A 157 -10.13 7.64 9.62
CA SER A 157 -9.81 8.63 10.64
C SER A 157 -10.41 8.23 11.99
N ILE A 158 -9.80 8.65 13.09
CA ILE A 158 -10.32 8.43 14.45
C ILE A 158 -11.59 9.25 14.68
N ASP A 159 -11.59 10.51 14.23
CA ASP A 159 -12.72 11.43 14.31
C ASP A 159 -13.25 11.78 12.91
N PRO A 160 -14.51 12.22 12.78
CA PRO A 160 -15.03 12.76 11.52
C PRO A 160 -14.19 13.91 10.99
N VAL A 161 -14.02 13.97 9.67
CA VAL A 161 -13.20 14.98 9.01
C VAL A 161 -14.06 15.96 8.21
N ILE A 162 -13.62 17.20 8.14
CA ILE A 162 -14.23 18.22 7.30
C ILE A 162 -13.22 18.64 6.25
N SER A 163 -13.58 18.43 4.98
CA SER A 163 -12.83 18.94 3.84
C SER A 163 -13.05 20.46 3.72
N GLN A 164 -11.96 21.21 3.59
CA GLN A 164 -11.97 22.64 3.31
C GLN A 164 -11.48 22.90 1.89
N GLU A 165 -12.25 23.67 1.11
CA GLU A 165 -11.78 24.20 -0.17
C GLU A 165 -11.06 25.53 0.03
N VAL A 166 -9.77 25.54 -0.24
CA VAL A 166 -8.93 26.74 -0.22
C VAL A 166 -8.76 27.25 -1.65
N THR A 167 -9.37 28.39 -1.94
CA THR A 167 -9.20 29.08 -3.22
C THR A 167 -7.80 29.67 -3.31
N ILE A 168 -7.12 29.41 -4.43
CA ILE A 168 -5.78 29.91 -4.73
C ILE A 168 -5.77 30.64 -6.07
N THR A 169 -4.82 31.54 -6.27
CA THR A 169 -4.64 32.27 -7.53
C THR A 169 -3.30 31.93 -8.17
N ARG A 170 -3.31 31.65 -9.48
CA ARG A 170 -2.12 31.51 -10.32
C ARG A 170 -2.04 32.74 -11.22
N VAL A 171 -0.94 33.48 -11.13
CA VAL A 171 -0.73 34.70 -11.95
C VAL A 171 -0.62 34.35 -13.44
N ALA A 172 0.00 33.22 -13.77
CA ALA A 172 0.16 32.78 -15.16
C ALA A 172 -1.17 32.29 -15.75
N ILE A 173 -1.52 32.82 -16.93
CA ILE A 173 -2.69 32.43 -17.70
C ILE A 173 -2.27 31.41 -18.75
N THR A 174 -3.11 30.39 -18.96
CA THR A 174 -2.77 29.22 -19.78
C THR A 174 -3.00 29.42 -21.27
N THR A 175 -3.92 30.31 -21.68
CA THR A 175 -4.26 30.52 -23.08
C THR A 175 -4.23 32.01 -23.44
N GLU A 176 -3.84 32.34 -24.67
CA GLU A 176 -3.84 33.72 -25.16
C GLU A 176 -5.24 34.34 -25.10
N LYS A 177 -6.28 33.54 -25.38
CA LYS A 177 -7.69 33.94 -25.29
C LYS A 177 -8.12 34.31 -23.87
N ASP A 178 -7.60 33.63 -22.85
CA ASP A 178 -7.89 33.97 -21.45
C ASP A 178 -7.14 35.25 -21.02
N ALA A 179 -5.96 35.53 -21.60
CA ALA A 179 -5.16 36.71 -21.29
C ALA A 179 -5.78 38.02 -21.78
N GLU A 180 -6.68 37.95 -22.75
CA GLU A 180 -7.47 39.10 -23.22
C GLU A 180 -8.53 39.56 -22.18
N ASN A 181 -9.00 38.64 -21.31
CA ASN A 181 -10.17 38.86 -20.47
C ASN A 181 -9.89 38.78 -18.96
N LYS A 182 -8.77 38.18 -18.55
CA LYS A 182 -8.39 37.96 -17.16
C LYS A 182 -6.91 38.27 -16.98
N SER A 183 -6.51 38.58 -15.75
CA SER A 183 -5.10 38.76 -15.37
C SER A 183 -4.55 37.63 -14.48
N THR A 184 -5.42 36.75 -13.97
CA THR A 184 -5.07 35.60 -13.12
C THR A 184 -6.03 34.43 -13.35
N GLU A 185 -5.59 33.21 -13.04
CA GLU A 185 -6.42 32.00 -13.00
C GLU A 185 -6.69 31.57 -11.55
N MET A 186 -7.91 31.12 -11.26
CA MET A 186 -8.29 30.66 -9.92
C MET A 186 -8.28 29.13 -9.86
N GLY A 187 -7.56 28.58 -8.90
CA GLY A 187 -7.56 27.16 -8.56
C GLY A 187 -8.20 26.89 -7.21
N ARG A 188 -8.43 25.62 -6.90
CA ARG A 188 -8.89 25.17 -5.58
C ARG A 188 -8.01 24.05 -5.06
N LYS A 189 -7.77 24.05 -3.76
CA LYS A 189 -7.17 22.93 -3.04
C LYS A 189 -8.15 22.44 -1.98
N SER A 190 -8.56 21.19 -2.08
CA SER A 190 -9.33 20.52 -1.03
C SER A 190 -8.35 19.93 -0.02
N ILE A 191 -8.45 20.34 1.24
CA ILE A 191 -7.57 19.90 2.33
C ILE A 191 -8.38 19.42 3.53
N VAL A 192 -7.78 18.53 4.31
CA VAL A 192 -8.18 18.23 5.68
C VAL A 192 -7.24 19.04 6.61
N PRO A 193 -7.77 19.90 7.50
CA PRO A 193 -6.94 20.68 8.41
C PRO A 193 -6.08 19.80 9.31
N TYR A 194 -6.70 18.78 9.90
CA TYR A 194 -6.00 17.73 10.63
C TYR A 194 -6.85 16.47 10.70
N ALA A 195 -6.22 15.31 10.56
CA ALA A 195 -6.83 14.02 10.89
C ALA A 195 -5.77 12.99 11.23
N LEU A 196 -6.05 12.17 12.25
CA LEU A 196 -5.29 10.96 12.56
C LEU A 196 -6.03 9.77 11.96
N TYR A 197 -5.35 9.01 11.10
CA TYR A 197 -5.87 7.82 10.44
C TYR A 197 -5.28 6.56 11.06
N ARG A 198 -6.10 5.52 11.14
CA ARG A 198 -5.74 4.17 11.56
C ARG A 198 -5.90 3.21 10.39
N ALA A 199 -4.82 2.54 10.02
CA ALA A 199 -4.83 1.40 9.11
C ALA A 199 -4.51 0.11 9.85
N GLU A 200 -5.15 -0.98 9.44
CA GLU A 200 -4.93 -2.32 9.99
C GLU A 200 -4.38 -3.23 8.90
N GLY A 201 -3.39 -4.03 9.25
CA GLY A 201 -2.69 -4.92 8.33
C GLY A 201 -2.51 -6.32 8.87
N PHE A 202 -2.33 -7.26 7.94
CA PHE A 202 -2.22 -8.69 8.18
C PHE A 202 -1.08 -9.25 7.33
N ILE A 203 -0.28 -10.13 7.92
CA ILE A 203 0.82 -10.82 7.23
C ILE A 203 0.70 -12.33 7.48
N SER A 204 0.47 -13.09 6.41
CA SER A 204 0.32 -14.54 6.48
C SER A 204 1.61 -15.29 6.16
N ALA A 205 2.25 -15.90 7.16
CA ALA A 205 3.39 -16.80 6.93
C ALA A 205 3.05 -17.99 6.02
N ASN A 206 1.83 -18.52 6.09
CA ASN A 206 1.40 -19.61 5.22
C ASN A 206 1.36 -19.20 3.73
N LEU A 207 0.97 -17.96 3.40
CA LEU A 207 1.04 -17.45 2.03
C LEU A 207 2.49 -17.20 1.60
N ALA A 208 3.33 -16.67 2.49
CA ALA A 208 4.76 -16.50 2.22
C ALA A 208 5.42 -17.84 1.89
N ARG A 209 5.23 -18.86 2.73
CA ARG A 209 5.79 -20.21 2.56
C ARG A 209 5.30 -20.94 1.32
N LYS A 210 3.99 -20.90 1.03
CA LYS A 210 3.40 -21.71 -0.06
C LYS A 210 3.43 -21.01 -1.42
N THR A 211 3.41 -19.68 -1.42
CA THR A 211 3.09 -18.93 -2.64
C THR A 211 4.25 -18.09 -3.12
N THR A 212 4.73 -17.15 -2.31
CA THR A 212 5.56 -16.02 -2.79
C THR A 212 7.02 -16.07 -2.36
N GLY A 213 7.36 -16.78 -1.28
CA GLY A 213 8.71 -16.78 -0.72
C GLY A 213 9.09 -15.48 0.00
N PHE A 214 8.11 -14.70 0.47
CA PHE A 214 8.37 -13.46 1.23
C PHE A 214 9.21 -13.74 2.50
N THR A 215 10.33 -13.04 2.61
CA THR A 215 11.39 -13.33 3.58
C THR A 215 11.40 -12.41 4.79
N GLU A 216 12.21 -12.72 5.80
CA GLU A 216 12.43 -11.83 6.95
C GLU A 216 13.10 -10.50 6.50
N GLU A 217 14.00 -10.52 5.50
CA GLU A 217 14.57 -9.28 4.91
C GLU A 217 13.50 -8.44 4.20
N ASP A 218 12.53 -9.09 3.54
CA ASP A 218 11.40 -8.38 2.95
C ASP A 218 10.48 -7.77 4.01
N LEU A 219 10.33 -8.46 5.15
CA LEU A 219 9.52 -8.00 6.29
C LEU A 219 10.16 -6.77 6.95
N GLU A 220 11.47 -6.77 7.16
CA GLU A 220 12.20 -5.61 7.66
C GLU A 220 12.05 -4.41 6.72
N LEU A 221 12.24 -4.63 5.42
CA LEU A 221 12.03 -3.58 4.41
C LEU A 221 10.59 -3.07 4.38
N LEU A 222 9.59 -3.93 4.62
CA LEU A 222 8.19 -3.51 4.73
C LEU A 222 8.00 -2.54 5.90
N TRP A 223 8.59 -2.82 7.06
CA TRP A 223 8.49 -1.95 8.22
C TRP A 223 9.14 -0.60 7.99
N ASP A 224 10.36 -0.58 7.44
CA ASP A 224 11.04 0.65 7.05
C ASP A 224 10.20 1.44 6.03
N ALA A 225 9.62 0.75 5.06
CA ALA A 225 8.77 1.37 4.05
C ALA A 225 7.48 1.93 4.63
N ILE A 226 6.87 1.27 5.62
CA ILE A 226 5.68 1.81 6.30
C ILE A 226 6.05 3.05 7.10
N ILE A 227 7.09 2.98 7.95
CA ILE A 227 7.52 4.10 8.80
C ILE A 227 7.83 5.35 7.95
N ASN A 228 8.47 5.16 6.80
CA ASN A 228 8.93 6.26 5.95
C ASN A 228 8.04 6.53 4.72
N MET A 229 6.83 5.96 4.65
CA MET A 229 6.00 6.01 3.43
C MET A 229 5.58 7.43 3.00
N PHE A 230 5.72 8.43 3.87
CA PHE A 230 5.38 9.83 3.59
C PHE A 230 6.58 10.75 3.42
N GLU A 231 7.76 10.37 3.91
CA GLU A 231 8.96 11.23 3.95
C GLU A 231 9.50 11.55 2.55
N ASN A 232 9.30 10.65 1.59
CA ASN A 232 9.70 10.83 0.20
C ASN A 232 8.51 11.11 -0.75
N ASP A 233 7.31 11.32 -0.20
CA ASP A 233 6.07 11.45 -0.96
C ASP A 233 5.43 12.84 -0.78
N HIS A 234 6.25 13.86 -0.51
CA HIS A 234 5.79 15.24 -0.34
C HIS A 234 5.25 15.82 -1.66
N SER A 235 4.11 16.50 -1.57
CA SER A 235 3.55 17.27 -2.70
C SER A 235 2.68 18.41 -2.22
N ALA A 236 2.44 19.38 -3.11
CA ALA A 236 1.63 20.57 -2.81
C ALA A 236 0.17 20.26 -2.42
N ALA A 237 -0.32 19.04 -2.69
CA ALA A 237 -1.66 18.58 -2.32
C ALA A 237 -1.69 17.82 -0.98
N ARG A 238 -0.61 17.12 -0.63
CA ARG A 238 -0.59 16.19 0.52
C ARG A 238 -0.36 16.87 1.86
N GLY A 239 0.16 18.10 1.85
CA GLY A 239 0.51 18.81 3.08
C GLY A 239 1.57 18.05 3.87
N LYS A 240 1.48 18.09 5.20
CA LYS A 240 2.37 17.34 6.08
C LYS A 240 1.69 16.06 6.51
N MET A 241 2.18 14.93 6.00
CA MET A 241 1.77 13.60 6.44
C MET A 241 2.92 12.94 7.17
N ALA A 242 2.64 12.21 8.24
CA ALA A 242 3.65 11.48 8.99
C ALA A 242 3.07 10.21 9.60
N VAL A 243 3.84 9.12 9.61
CA VAL A 243 3.51 7.97 10.46
C VAL A 243 3.86 8.34 11.90
N ARG A 244 2.91 8.08 12.80
CA ARG A 244 3.00 8.41 14.21
C ARG A 244 3.26 7.18 15.08
N GLU A 245 2.63 6.06 14.73
CA GLU A 245 2.80 4.79 15.43
C GLU A 245 2.79 3.65 14.41
N LEU A 246 3.67 2.67 14.63
CA LEU A 246 3.59 1.36 14.01
C LEU A 246 3.63 0.32 15.14
N ILE A 247 2.48 -0.30 15.40
CA ILE A 247 2.31 -1.31 16.43
C ILE A 247 2.20 -2.66 15.75
N VAL A 248 3.15 -3.57 16.00
CA VAL A 248 3.24 -4.90 15.40
C VAL A 248 2.93 -5.97 16.43
N PHE A 249 2.11 -6.93 16.04
CA PHE A 249 1.77 -8.12 16.80
C PHE A 249 2.36 -9.33 16.08
N LYS A 250 3.34 -9.98 16.70
CA LYS A 250 3.96 -11.19 16.18
C LYS A 250 3.41 -12.41 16.91
N HIS A 251 2.76 -13.30 16.17
CA HIS A 251 2.31 -14.56 16.72
C HIS A 251 3.46 -15.57 16.84
N SER A 252 3.39 -16.45 17.83
CA SER A 252 4.32 -17.58 18.00
C SER A 252 4.16 -18.66 16.92
N LYS A 253 3.01 -18.73 16.24
CA LYS A 253 2.67 -19.77 15.24
C LYS A 253 2.43 -19.22 13.84
N GLU A 254 2.67 -20.04 12.83
CA GLU A 254 2.43 -19.75 11.40
C GLU A 254 0.97 -19.33 11.11
N LEU A 255 0.00 -19.91 11.82
CA LEU A 255 -1.44 -19.64 11.63
C LEU A 255 -2.00 -18.62 12.63
N GLY A 256 -1.19 -18.17 13.58
CA GLY A 256 -1.58 -17.26 14.65
C GLY A 256 -2.00 -17.95 15.95
N ASP A 257 -2.08 -17.12 16.99
CA ASP A 257 -2.44 -17.53 18.37
C ASP A 257 -3.81 -16.99 18.80
N CYS A 258 -4.32 -15.97 18.13
CA CYS A 258 -5.66 -15.44 18.37
C CYS A 258 -6.27 -14.80 17.11
N PRO A 259 -7.59 -14.51 17.13
CA PRO A 259 -8.22 -13.68 16.10
C PRO A 259 -7.62 -12.28 16.05
N ALA A 260 -7.49 -11.73 14.84
CA ALA A 260 -6.89 -10.41 14.62
C ALA A 260 -7.69 -9.27 15.28
N TYR A 261 -9.03 -9.34 15.27
CA TYR A 261 -9.87 -8.29 15.84
C TYR A 261 -9.56 -8.02 17.33
N LYS A 262 -9.17 -9.06 18.10
CA LYS A 262 -8.80 -8.87 19.50
C LYS A 262 -7.54 -8.04 19.68
N LEU A 263 -6.58 -8.18 18.76
CA LEU A 263 -5.33 -7.41 18.77
C LEU A 263 -5.60 -5.96 18.34
N PHE A 264 -6.45 -5.77 17.35
CA PHE A 264 -6.88 -4.44 16.92
C PHE A 264 -7.70 -3.72 17.99
N ASP A 265 -8.65 -4.39 18.64
CA ASP A 265 -9.45 -3.83 19.74
C ASP A 265 -8.62 -3.55 21.01
N ALA A 266 -7.42 -4.14 21.12
CA ALA A 266 -6.47 -3.84 22.19
C ALA A 266 -5.72 -2.51 21.97
N VAL A 267 -5.73 -1.97 20.74
CA VAL A 267 -5.20 -0.62 20.46
C VAL A 267 -6.34 0.37 20.53
N GLU A 268 -6.35 1.16 21.59
CA GLU A 268 -7.33 2.21 21.82
C GLU A 268 -6.72 3.57 21.47
N VAL A 269 -7.47 4.38 20.71
CA VAL A 269 -7.07 5.73 20.34
C VAL A 269 -8.20 6.66 20.69
N THR A 270 -7.96 7.54 21.66
CA THR A 270 -8.96 8.47 22.16
C THR A 270 -8.47 9.91 22.01
N ARG A 271 -9.34 10.78 21.49
CA ARG A 271 -9.13 12.22 21.56
C ARG A 271 -9.19 12.66 23.02
N LYS A 272 -8.30 13.56 23.43
CA LYS A 272 -8.32 14.16 24.78
C LYS A 272 -9.62 14.93 25.02
N GLU A 273 -10.18 14.83 26.23
CA GLU A 273 -11.50 15.39 26.56
C GLU A 273 -11.57 16.91 26.38
N GLU A 274 -10.47 17.62 26.65
CA GLU A 274 -10.38 19.07 26.51
C GLU A 274 -10.27 19.56 25.06
N ILE A 275 -10.12 18.64 24.09
CA ILE A 275 -9.93 18.97 22.69
C ILE A 275 -11.25 18.75 21.93
N GLU A 276 -11.84 19.85 21.44
CA GLU A 276 -13.00 19.79 20.57
C GLU A 276 -12.61 19.52 19.11
N TYR A 277 -11.55 20.18 18.63
CA TYR A 277 -11.06 20.08 17.26
C TYR A 277 -9.57 19.71 17.26
N PRO A 278 -9.21 18.44 17.02
CA PRO A 278 -7.82 18.01 17.02
C PRO A 278 -7.04 18.70 15.89
N ARG A 279 -5.81 19.13 16.17
CA ARG A 279 -4.92 19.84 15.23
C ARG A 279 -3.49 19.30 15.21
N LYS A 280 -3.17 18.35 16.08
CA LYS A 280 -1.86 17.69 16.16
C LYS A 280 -2.00 16.32 16.80
N TYR A 281 -0.98 15.48 16.62
CA TYR A 281 -1.00 14.12 17.15
C TYR A 281 -1.11 14.07 18.68
N GLN A 282 -0.49 15.02 19.38
CA GLN A 282 -0.52 15.12 20.83
C GLN A 282 -1.90 15.44 21.41
N ASP A 283 -2.90 15.71 20.58
CA ASP A 283 -4.30 15.86 21.00
C ASP A 283 -4.99 14.50 21.21
N TYR A 284 -4.32 13.40 20.87
CA TYR A 284 -4.76 12.03 21.07
C TYR A 284 -3.94 11.32 22.13
N ILE A 285 -4.53 10.28 22.70
CA ILE A 285 -3.90 9.30 23.57
C ILE A 285 -4.00 7.95 22.86
N VAL A 286 -2.87 7.23 22.78
CA VAL A 286 -2.79 5.90 22.15
C VAL A 286 -2.37 4.90 23.22
N GLU A 287 -3.29 4.02 23.59
CA GLU A 287 -3.08 2.98 24.59
C GLU A 287 -3.11 1.58 23.94
N VAL A 288 -2.20 0.72 24.39
CA VAL A 288 -2.18 -0.70 24.02
C VAL A 288 -2.45 -1.52 25.27
N HIS A 289 -3.64 -2.10 25.33
CA HIS A 289 -4.13 -2.90 26.46
C HIS A 289 -3.49 -4.29 26.46
N ASN A 290 -2.27 -4.39 26.99
CA ASN A 290 -1.50 -5.63 27.02
C ASN A 290 -2.21 -6.77 27.76
N ASP A 291 -3.07 -6.46 28.73
CA ASP A 291 -3.92 -7.43 29.45
C ASP A 291 -4.95 -8.13 28.54
N ARG A 292 -5.29 -7.53 27.39
CA ARG A 292 -6.20 -8.09 26.39
C ARG A 292 -5.49 -8.93 25.33
N ILE A 293 -4.15 -8.96 25.34
CA ILE A 293 -3.31 -9.64 24.36
C ILE A 293 -2.78 -10.93 24.99
N PRO A 294 -2.88 -12.09 24.33
CA PRO A 294 -2.31 -13.34 24.85
C PRO A 294 -0.79 -13.25 25.01
N ASP A 295 -0.24 -13.82 26.08
CA ASP A 295 1.22 -13.86 26.36
C ASP A 295 2.06 -14.48 25.22
N SER A 296 1.43 -15.29 24.36
CA SER A 296 2.09 -15.90 23.19
C SER A 296 2.23 -14.97 21.99
N VAL A 297 1.67 -13.75 22.06
CA VAL A 297 1.79 -12.71 21.03
C VAL A 297 2.76 -11.65 21.51
N GLU A 298 3.85 -11.47 20.78
CA GLU A 298 4.82 -10.42 21.04
C GLU A 298 4.32 -9.10 20.46
N VAL A 299 4.31 -8.04 21.27
CA VAL A 299 3.89 -6.69 20.88
C VAL A 299 5.13 -5.81 20.74
N GLN A 300 5.27 -5.16 19.59
CA GLN A 300 6.39 -4.26 19.30
C GLN A 300 5.85 -2.90 18.84
N ARG A 301 6.29 -1.81 19.47
CA ARG A 301 6.09 -0.44 18.97
C ARG A 301 7.38 -0.04 18.27
N MET A 302 7.30 0.18 16.96
CA MET A 302 8.49 0.42 16.14
C MET A 302 8.91 1.89 16.08
N ILE A 303 7.98 2.82 16.39
CA ILE A 303 8.21 4.26 16.54
C ILE A 303 7.36 4.78 17.70
#